data_AF-A0A9E2B7E9-F1
#
_entry.id   AF-A0A9E2B7E9-F1
#
_cell.length_a   1.000
_cell.length_b   1.000
_cell.length_c   1.000
_cell.angle_alpha   90.00
_cell.angle_beta   90.00
_cell.angle_gamma   90.00
#
_symmetry.space_group_name_H-M   'P 1'
#
loop_
_entity.id
_entity.type
_entity.pdbx_description
1 polymer ?
#
loop_
_entity_poly.entity_id
_entity_poly.type
_entity_poly.pdbx_seq_one_letter_code
_entity_poly.pdbx_strand_id
1 'polypeptide(L)'
;KTGTAKKSIAGGYQEDDYVAVFAGIAPASNPRLVMAIMIDEPTQNGYYGGLVAAPVFQEVISNALRILDVPPDDLPTLARSKGQGA
;
A
#
# COMPACT_ATOMS: atom_id res chain seq x y z
N LYS A 1 4.87 2.37 -5.17
CA LYS A 1 4.67 3.36 -6.25
C LYS A 1 3.18 3.45 -6.54
N THR A 2 2.65 4.66 -6.72
CA THR A 2 1.24 4.92 -7.02
C THR A 2 1.08 5.50 -8.43
N GLY A 3 -0.06 5.20 -9.06
CA GLY A 3 -0.47 5.73 -10.35
C GLY A 3 -1.98 5.99 -10.36
N THR A 4 -2.41 6.99 -11.12
CA THR A 4 -3.83 7.28 -11.36
C THR A 4 -3.97 7.59 -12.84
N ALA A 5 -4.84 6.88 -13.53
CA ALA A 5 -5.07 7.01 -14.97
C ALA A 5 -6.55 7.29 -15.23
N LYS A 6 -6.85 8.11 -16.24
CA LYS A 6 -8.24 8.25 -16.73
C LYS A 6 -8.63 7.01 -17.54
N LYS A 7 -9.86 6.53 -17.36
CA LYS A 7 -10.36 5.36 -18.10
C LYS A 7 -10.55 5.71 -19.58
N SER A 8 -10.01 4.87 -20.46
CA SER A 8 -10.18 5.02 -21.90
C SER A 8 -11.48 4.35 -22.35
N ILE A 9 -12.23 5.04 -23.19
CA ILE A 9 -13.44 4.54 -23.85
C ILE A 9 -13.30 4.68 -25.36
N ALA A 10 -14.12 3.96 -26.13
CA ALA A 10 -14.14 4.08 -27.58
C ALA A 10 -14.43 5.54 -27.99
N GLY A 11 -13.41 6.23 -28.48
CA GLY A 11 -13.50 7.64 -28.90
C GLY A 11 -12.87 8.67 -27.94
N GLY A 12 -12.28 8.27 -26.81
CA GLY A 12 -11.59 9.21 -25.93
C GLY A 12 -11.32 8.71 -24.50
N TYR A 13 -11.32 9.63 -23.55
CA TYR A 13 -11.27 9.35 -22.11
C TYR A 13 -12.58 9.79 -21.48
N GLN A 14 -13.16 9.00 -20.56
CA GLN A 14 -14.28 9.48 -19.74
C GLN A 14 -13.77 10.54 -18.75
N GLU A 15 -14.56 11.60 -18.55
CA GLU A 15 -14.14 12.74 -17.74
C GLU A 15 -14.05 12.41 -16.25
N ASP A 16 -14.93 11.50 -15.77
CA ASP A 16 -15.11 11.17 -14.36
C ASP A 16 -14.70 9.74 -13.96
N ASP A 17 -14.29 8.90 -14.93
CA ASP A 17 -13.82 7.54 -14.64
C ASP A 17 -12.31 7.49 -14.48
N TYR A 18 -11.87 7.03 -13.31
CA TYR A 18 -10.46 6.90 -12.96
C TYR A 18 -10.12 5.45 -12.60
N VAL A 19 -8.93 5.02 -12.98
CA VAL A 19 -8.31 3.80 -12.49
C VAL A 19 -7.21 4.20 -11.52
N ALA A 20 -7.36 3.73 -10.29
CA ALA A 20 -6.39 3.89 -9.21
C ALA A 20 -5.48 2.65 -9.16
N VAL A 21 -4.16 2.84 -9.25
CA VAL A 21 -3.19 1.73 -9.19
C VAL A 21 -2.16 1.96 -8.09
N PHE A 22 -1.91 0.91 -7.31
CA PHE A 22 -0.83 0.88 -6.32
C PHE A 22 -0.01 -0.39 -6.51
N ALA A 23 1.31 -0.26 -6.56
CA ALA A 23 2.22 -1.39 -6.53
C ALA A 23 3.25 -1.22 -5.42
N GLY A 24 3.48 -2.27 -4.63
CA GLY A 24 4.42 -2.26 -3.52
C GLY A 24 5.06 -3.61 -3.28
N ILE A 25 6.14 -3.60 -2.51
CA ILE A 25 6.90 -4.78 -2.10
C ILE A 25 7.07 -4.77 -0.58
N ALA A 26 7.18 -5.94 0.03
CA ALA A 26 7.45 -6.06 1.46
C ALA A 26 8.13 -7.39 1.83
N PRO A 27 8.94 -7.43 2.91
CA PRO A 27 9.51 -6.29 3.65
C PRO A 27 10.45 -5.43 2.76
N ALA A 28 10.74 -4.18 3.14
CA ALA A 28 11.52 -3.28 2.28
C ALA A 28 13.02 -3.65 2.27
N SER A 29 13.53 -4.12 3.42
CA SER A 29 14.92 -4.54 3.60
C SER A 29 15.27 -5.84 2.87
N ASN A 30 14.33 -6.80 2.82
CA ASN A 30 14.49 -8.08 2.14
C ASN A 30 13.15 -8.50 1.51
N PRO A 31 12.83 -8.04 0.29
CA PRO A 31 11.52 -8.25 -0.33
C PRO A 31 11.16 -9.72 -0.52
N ARG A 32 9.98 -10.11 -0.02
CA ARG A 32 9.42 -11.47 -0.14
C ARG A 32 8.14 -11.51 -0.95
N LEU A 33 7.39 -10.41 -0.96
CA LEU A 33 6.11 -10.28 -1.65
C LEU A 33 6.10 -9.04 -2.53
N VAL A 34 5.43 -9.17 -3.68
CA VAL A 34 5.04 -8.06 -4.57
C VAL A 34 3.52 -8.06 -4.63
N MET A 35 2.91 -6.89 -4.52
CA MET A 35 1.47 -6.74 -4.63
C MET A 35 1.12 -5.53 -5.48
N ALA A 36 0.22 -5.75 -6.45
CA ALA A 36 -0.38 -4.71 -7.27
C ALA A 36 -1.89 -4.67 -7.00
N ILE A 37 -2.43 -3.47 -6.82
CA ILE A 37 -3.84 -3.20 -6.55
C ILE A 37 -4.33 -2.29 -7.66
N MET A 38 -5.49 -2.63 -8.22
CA MET A 38 -6.21 -1.81 -9.18
C MET A 38 -7.63 -1.62 -8.64
N ILE A 39 -8.07 -0.36 -8.59
CA ILE A 39 -9.43 0.02 -8.23
C ILE A 39 -10.01 0.76 -9.43
N ASP A 40 -11.06 0.19 -10.00
CA ASP A 40 -11.80 0.76 -11.13
C ASP A 40 -12.92 1.66 -10.57
N GLU A 41 -13.04 2.87 -11.12
CA GLU A 41 -14.07 3.87 -10.79
C GLU A 41 -14.24 4.12 -9.27
N PRO A 42 -13.19 4.57 -8.54
CA PRO A 42 -13.34 4.91 -7.12
C PRO A 42 -14.26 6.11 -6.93
N THR A 43 -15.40 5.92 -6.25
CA THR A 43 -16.47 6.93 -6.13
C THR A 43 -16.49 7.71 -4.81
N GLN A 44 -15.84 7.23 -3.75
CA GLN A 44 -15.83 7.88 -2.42
C GLN A 44 -14.41 8.19 -1.93
N ASN A 45 -14.24 9.31 -1.23
CA ASN A 45 -12.97 9.77 -0.62
C ASN A 45 -11.83 10.14 -1.59
N GLY A 46 -12.17 10.46 -2.85
CA GLY A 46 -11.24 10.94 -3.88
C GLY A 46 -10.79 9.85 -4.85
N TYR A 47 -10.27 10.26 -6.02
CA TYR A 47 -9.88 9.37 -7.13
C TYR A 47 -8.37 9.08 -7.18
N TYR A 48 -7.57 9.68 -6.30
CA TYR A 48 -6.13 9.45 -6.28
C TYR A 48 -5.81 8.04 -5.80
N GLY A 49 -5.23 7.22 -6.67
CA GLY A 49 -5.00 5.81 -6.38
C GLY A 49 -4.06 5.52 -5.21
N GLY A 50 -3.26 6.50 -4.78
CA GLY A 50 -2.51 6.39 -3.54
C GLY A 50 -3.37 6.45 -2.27
N LEU A 51 -4.46 7.22 -2.26
CA LEU A 51 -5.32 7.37 -1.06
C LEU A 51 -6.24 6.16 -0.86
N VAL A 52 -6.80 5.61 -1.94
CA VAL A 52 -7.75 4.50 -1.84
C VAL A 52 -7.05 3.15 -1.74
N ALA A 53 -5.96 2.93 -2.47
CA ALA A 53 -5.31 1.61 -2.51
C ALA A 53 -4.23 1.40 -1.44
N ALA A 54 -3.69 2.47 -0.81
CA ALA A 54 -2.68 2.31 0.24
C ALA A 54 -3.20 1.62 1.52
N PRO A 55 -4.40 1.96 2.05
CA PRO A 55 -4.95 1.25 3.22
C PRO A 55 -5.18 -0.24 2.93
N VAL A 56 -5.69 -0.55 1.74
CA VAL A 56 -5.87 -1.94 1.28
C VAL A 56 -4.52 -2.65 1.21
N PHE A 57 -3.49 -1.99 0.68
CA PHE A 57 -2.14 -2.57 0.64
C PHE A 57 -1.64 -2.91 2.04
N GLN A 58 -1.75 -1.96 2.98
CA GLN A 58 -1.26 -2.13 4.35
C GLN A 58 -1.91 -3.31 5.06
N GLU A 59 -3.23 -3.45 4.97
CA GLU A 59 -3.98 -4.52 5.63
C GLU A 59 -3.63 -5.91 5.06
N VAL A 60 -3.66 -6.04 3.73
CA VAL A 60 -3.44 -7.33 3.07
C VAL A 60 -1.99 -7.78 3.21
N ILE A 61 -1.03 -6.89 2.96
CA ILE A 61 0.39 -7.26 3.00
C ILE A 61 0.83 -7.62 4.42
N SER A 62 0.32 -6.91 5.44
CA SER A 62 0.67 -7.19 6.85
C SER A 62 0.19 -8.56 7.29
N ASN A 63 -1.03 -8.94 6.90
CA ASN A 63 -1.56 -10.26 7.20
C ASN A 63 -0.85 -11.37 6.41
N ALA A 64 -0.57 -11.13 5.12
CA ALA A 64 0.15 -12.09 4.29
C ALA A 64 1.54 -12.40 4.84
N LEU A 65 2.31 -11.38 5.25
CA LEU A 65 3.63 -11.57 5.84
C LEU A 65 3.58 -12.38 7.13
N ARG A 66 2.57 -12.17 7.98
CA ARG A 66 2.37 -12.95 9.21
C ARG A 66 2.04 -14.41 8.93
N ILE A 67 1.14 -14.68 7.96
CA ILE A 67 0.78 -16.04 7.56
C ILE A 67 1.99 -16.79 7.01
N LEU A 68 2.87 -16.09 6.30
CA LEU A 68 4.08 -16.65 5.70
C LEU A 68 5.28 -16.65 6.65
N ASP A 69 5.08 -16.32 7.93
CA ASP A 69 6.11 -16.27 8.97
C ASP A 69 7.33 -15.41 8.58
N VAL A 70 7.07 -14.30 7.89
CA VAL A 70 8.12 -13.34 7.50
C VAL A 70 8.37 -12.40 8.69
N PRO A 71 9.61 -12.32 9.21
CA PRO A 71 9.91 -11.47 10.35
C PRO A 71 9.74 -9.98 10.01
N PRO A 72 9.23 -9.14 10.94
CA PRO A 72 9.19 -7.71 10.75
C PRO A 72 10.59 -7.12 10.60
N ASP A 73 10.74 -6.13 9.72
CA ASP A 73 12.01 -5.43 9.50
C ASP A 73 12.08 -4.04 10.15
N ASP A 74 10.97 -3.56 10.71
CA ASP A 74 10.88 -2.33 11.50
C ASP A 74 10.34 -2.64 12.90
N LEU A 75 11.22 -3.12 13.77
CA LEU A 75 10.90 -3.40 15.17
C LEU A 75 11.06 -2.12 16.00
N PRO A 76 10.09 -1.76 16.86
CA PRO A 76 10.25 -0.62 17.76
C PRO A 76 11.46 -0.85 18.67
N THR A 77 12.35 0.15 18.75
CA THR A 77 13.55 0.12 19.60
C THR A 77 13.17 0.06 21.08
N LEU A 78 12.89 -1.12 21.62
CA LEU A 78 12.63 -1.35 23.06
C LEU A 78 13.94 -1.36 23.88
N ALA A 79 14.89 -0.47 23.58
CA ALA A 79 16.20 -0.43 24.23
C ALA A 79 16.72 1.00 24.48
N ARG A 80 16.12 1.67 25.46
CA ARG A 80 16.85 2.33 26.55
C ARG A 80 15.82 2.64 27.64
N SER A 81 15.64 1.68 28.54
CA SER A 81 15.00 1.98 29.81
C SER A 81 15.80 3.10 30.48
N LYS A 82 15.07 4.08 31.02
CA LYS A 82 15.60 4.99 32.03
C LYS A 82 16.14 4.12 33.17
N GLY A 83 17.45 4.04 33.26
CA GLY A 83 18.17 3.26 34.25
C GLY A 83 19.60 3.75 34.34
N GLN A 84 19.79 5.02 34.70
CA GLN A 84 21.05 5.52 35.26
C GLN A 84 20.79 6.85 35.97
N GLY A 85 21.10 6.88 37.27
CA GLY A 85 21.00 8.04 38.13
C GLY A 85 20.57 7.66 39.54
N ALA A 86 21.33 6.77 40.18
CA ALA A 86 21.53 6.81 41.63
C ALA A 86 22.59 7.89 41.92
#